data_AF-A0A957NKI6-F1
#
_entry.id   AF-A0A957NKI6-F1
#
_cell.length_a   1.000
_cell.length_b   1.000
_cell.length_c   1.000
_cell.angle_alpha   90.00
_cell.angle_beta   90.00
_cell.angle_gamma   90.00
#
_symmetry.space_group_name_H-M   'P 1'
#
loop_
_entity.id
_entity.type
_entity.pdbx_description
1 polymer ?
#
loop_
_entity_poly.entity_id
_entity_poly.type
_entity_poly.pdbx_seq_one_letter_code
_entity_poly.pdbx_strand_id
1 'polypeptide(L)'
;AEVQVELAQTDAAWAEAAANFGEAAILARSIGKLTVAYEVEIGLAALELRRQHDAAALAQIVPLLPNLPTKAADGWDEPIRAYVVCTRVLRGAHDPAAEIILHQGLQLLEYLAGNIADEKLRQSFLHAVPAHDELHTLRHGQNMAA
;
A
#
# COMPACT_ATOMS: atom_id res chain seq x y z
N ALA A 1 -12.45 -22.67 23.19
CA ALA A 1 -12.80 -23.67 22.17
C ALA A 1 -13.45 -23.00 20.96
N GLU A 2 -14.68 -22.45 21.07
CA GLU A 2 -15.39 -21.82 19.92
C GLU A 2 -14.64 -20.62 19.32
N VAL A 3 -14.16 -19.68 20.15
CA VAL A 3 -13.36 -18.53 19.68
C VAL A 3 -12.05 -18.95 18.99
N GLN A 4 -11.41 -20.03 19.44
CA GLN A 4 -10.16 -20.53 18.82
C GLN A 4 -10.43 -21.27 17.50
N VAL A 5 -11.58 -21.92 17.38
CA VAL A 5 -12.02 -22.56 16.13
C VAL A 5 -12.41 -21.50 15.10
N GLU A 6 -13.12 -20.45 15.50
CA GLU A 6 -13.50 -19.34 14.63
C GLU A 6 -12.28 -18.52 14.15
N LEU A 7 -11.31 -18.26 15.04
CA LEU A 7 -10.04 -17.63 14.66
C LEU A 7 -9.23 -18.51 13.69
N ALA A 8 -9.13 -19.82 13.96
CA ALA A 8 -8.43 -20.74 13.06
C ALA A 8 -9.11 -20.88 11.69
N GLN A 9 -10.45 -20.85 11.63
CA GLN A 9 -11.21 -20.83 10.38
C GLN A 9 -11.00 -19.53 9.61
N THR A 10 -10.96 -18.41 10.33
CA THR A 10 -10.70 -17.09 9.78
C THR A 10 -9.28 -17.03 9.20
N ASP A 11 -8.28 -17.52 9.93
CA ASP A 11 -6.90 -17.59 9.46
C ASP A 11 -6.73 -18.47 8.21
N ALA A 12 -7.43 -19.61 8.17
CA ALA A 12 -7.45 -20.48 6.99
C ALA A 12 -8.08 -19.78 5.77
N ALA A 13 -9.19 -19.07 5.95
CA ALA A 13 -9.84 -18.31 4.88
C ALA A 13 -8.94 -17.15 4.38
N TRP A 14 -8.22 -16.47 5.27
CA TRP A 14 -7.25 -15.44 4.88
C TRP A 14 -6.07 -16.03 4.11
N ALA A 15 -5.60 -17.23 4.48
CA ALA A 15 -4.53 -17.92 3.78
C ALA A 15 -4.95 -18.35 2.37
N GLU A 16 -6.17 -18.88 2.22
CA GLU A 16 -6.74 -19.24 0.92
C GLU A 16 -6.92 -18.01 0.03
N ALA A 17 -7.47 -16.92 0.56
CA ALA A 17 -7.59 -15.67 -0.17
C ALA A 17 -6.21 -15.15 -0.64
N ALA A 18 -5.20 -15.17 0.23
CA ALA A 18 -3.84 -14.77 -0.11
C ALA A 18 -3.24 -15.62 -1.25
N ALA A 19 -3.46 -16.94 -1.21
CA ALA A 19 -3.03 -17.83 -2.28
C ALA A 19 -3.70 -17.50 -3.62
N ASN A 20 -5.03 -17.30 -3.61
CA ASN A 20 -5.79 -16.92 -4.81
C ASN A 20 -5.34 -15.57 -5.38
N PHE A 21 -5.06 -14.59 -4.52
CA PHE A 21 -4.49 -13.31 -4.95
C PHE A 21 -3.06 -13.48 -5.49
N GLY A 22 -2.25 -14.36 -4.91
CA GLY A 22 -0.93 -14.70 -5.44
C GLY A 22 -1.01 -15.27 -6.86
N GLU A 23 -1.93 -16.20 -7.11
CA GLU A 23 -2.18 -16.74 -8.45
C GLU A 23 -2.67 -15.66 -9.43
N ALA A 24 -3.55 -14.77 -8.97
CA ALA A 24 -4.03 -13.65 -9.78
C ALA A 24 -2.90 -12.70 -10.19
N ALA A 25 -1.94 -12.41 -9.30
CA ALA A 25 -0.77 -11.61 -9.61
C ALA A 25 0.12 -12.27 -10.67
N ILE A 26 0.37 -13.58 -10.54
CA ILE A 26 1.14 -14.36 -11.52
C ILE A 26 0.45 -14.33 -12.89
N LEU A 27 -0.86 -14.55 -12.94
CA LEU A 27 -1.64 -14.49 -14.17
C LEU A 27 -1.58 -13.08 -14.79
N ALA A 28 -1.80 -12.04 -13.99
CA ALA A 28 -1.73 -10.65 -14.44
C ALA A 28 -0.36 -10.32 -15.07
N ARG A 29 0.75 -10.77 -14.46
CA ARG A 29 2.09 -10.66 -15.06
C ARG A 29 2.19 -11.37 -16.40
N SER A 30 1.70 -12.61 -16.50
CA SER A 30 1.80 -13.42 -17.71
C SER A 30 1.06 -12.83 -18.92
N ILE A 31 0.00 -12.06 -18.68
CA ILE A 31 -0.78 -11.38 -19.72
C ILE A 31 -0.39 -9.90 -19.90
N GLY A 32 0.70 -9.44 -19.27
CA GLY A 32 1.21 -8.08 -19.39
C GLY A 32 0.44 -7.00 -18.63
N LYS A 33 -0.46 -7.37 -17.71
CA LYS A 33 -1.19 -6.45 -16.83
C LYS A 33 -0.37 -6.14 -15.57
N LEU A 34 0.77 -5.49 -15.77
CA LEU A 34 1.78 -5.30 -14.72
C LEU A 34 1.28 -4.46 -13.54
N THR A 35 0.55 -3.37 -13.78
CA THR A 35 0.04 -2.52 -12.68
C THR A 35 -0.89 -3.30 -11.75
N VAL A 36 -1.80 -4.10 -12.31
CA VAL A 36 -2.69 -4.97 -11.54
C VAL A 36 -1.88 -5.96 -10.70
N ALA A 37 -0.84 -6.57 -11.28
CA ALA A 37 0.04 -7.46 -10.53
C ALA A 37 0.72 -6.74 -9.36
N TYR A 38 1.23 -5.52 -9.57
CA TYR A 38 1.87 -4.73 -8.52
C TYR A 38 0.90 -4.39 -7.38
N GLU A 39 -0.33 -3.97 -7.70
CA GLU A 39 -1.33 -3.64 -6.68
C GLU A 39 -1.71 -4.85 -5.84
N VAL A 40 -1.86 -6.02 -6.47
CA VAL A 40 -2.14 -7.27 -5.77
C VAL A 40 -0.97 -7.67 -4.87
N GLU A 41 0.26 -7.59 -5.36
CA GLU A 41 1.45 -7.94 -4.57
C GLU A 41 1.67 -6.98 -3.38
N ILE A 42 1.38 -5.69 -3.56
CA ILE A 42 1.40 -4.73 -2.45
C ILE A 42 0.27 -5.03 -1.46
N GLY A 43 -0.91 -5.43 -1.93
CA GLY A 43 -2.01 -5.89 -1.09
C GLY A 43 -1.63 -7.12 -0.24
N LEU A 44 -0.91 -8.07 -0.82
CA LEU A 44 -0.38 -9.24 -0.12
C LEU A 44 0.69 -8.87 0.91
N ALA A 45 1.59 -7.94 0.59
CA ALA A 45 2.57 -7.44 1.56
C ALA A 45 1.89 -6.77 2.77
N ALA A 46 0.77 -6.08 2.56
CA ALA A 46 -0.02 -5.53 3.66
C ALA A 46 -0.63 -6.61 4.57
N LEU A 47 -0.99 -7.78 4.01
CA LEU A 47 -1.45 -8.93 4.78
C LEU A 47 -0.31 -9.55 5.59
N GLU A 48 0.87 -9.71 5.00
CA GLU A 48 2.06 -10.21 5.70
C GLU A 48 2.46 -9.29 6.86
N LEU A 49 2.38 -7.97 6.67
CA LEU A 49 2.60 -7.00 7.75
C LEU A 49 1.59 -7.17 8.90
N ARG A 50 0.30 -7.41 8.61
CA ARG A 50 -0.72 -7.68 9.64
C ARG A 50 -0.45 -8.97 10.42
N ARG A 51 0.19 -9.94 9.77
CA ARG A 51 0.63 -11.21 10.35
C ARG A 51 1.98 -11.12 11.05
N GLN A 52 2.57 -9.93 11.16
CA GLN A 52 3.89 -9.70 11.76
C GLN A 52 5.04 -10.43 11.01
N HIS A 53 4.86 -10.68 9.71
CA HIS A 53 5.86 -11.28 8.85
C HIS A 53 6.64 -10.20 8.10
N ASP A 54 7.32 -9.32 8.83
CA ASP A 54 7.96 -8.11 8.28
C ASP A 54 8.97 -8.41 7.17
N ALA A 55 9.77 -9.47 7.34
CA ALA A 55 10.75 -9.89 6.33
C ALA A 55 10.08 -10.36 5.02
N ALA A 56 8.93 -11.03 5.10
CA ALA A 56 8.18 -11.48 3.93
C ALA A 56 7.54 -10.29 3.22
N ALA A 57 6.92 -9.38 3.97
CA ALA A 57 6.37 -8.14 3.43
C ALA A 57 7.45 -7.32 2.71
N LEU A 58 8.63 -7.16 3.32
CA LEU A 58 9.75 -6.42 2.74
C LEU A 58 10.24 -7.06 1.43
N ALA A 59 10.49 -8.37 1.45
CA ALA A 59 10.95 -9.10 0.26
C ALA A 59 9.96 -8.96 -0.92
N GLN A 60 8.67 -8.83 -0.61
CA GLN A 60 7.63 -8.64 -1.61
C GLN A 60 7.60 -7.23 -2.20
N ILE A 61 7.75 -6.16 -1.40
CA ILE A 61 7.63 -4.79 -1.90
C ILE A 61 8.89 -4.25 -2.57
N VAL A 62 10.09 -4.70 -2.17
CA VAL A 62 11.37 -4.13 -2.65
C VAL A 62 11.49 -4.14 -4.18
N PRO A 63 11.15 -5.24 -4.89
CA PRO A 63 11.17 -5.26 -6.36
C PRO A 63 10.16 -4.33 -7.02
N LEU A 64 9.15 -3.87 -6.28
CA LEU A 64 8.02 -3.10 -6.80
C LEU A 64 8.23 -1.60 -6.65
N LEU A 65 9.04 -1.16 -5.69
CA LEU A 65 9.30 0.27 -5.41
C LEU A 65 9.64 1.09 -6.66
N PRO A 66 10.50 0.62 -7.60
CA PRO A 66 10.81 1.40 -8.81
C PRO A 66 9.63 1.60 -9.76
N ASN A 67 8.55 0.82 -9.61
CA ASN A 67 7.38 0.84 -10.47
C ASN A 67 6.21 1.63 -9.87
N LEU A 68 6.37 2.17 -8.65
CA LEU A 68 5.35 3.02 -8.05
C LEU A 68 5.10 4.26 -8.92
N PRO A 69 3.84 4.71 -9.04
CA PRO A 69 3.50 5.79 -9.95
C PRO A 69 4.05 7.09 -9.42
N THR A 70 4.80 7.82 -10.25
CA THR A 70 5.34 9.14 -9.88
C THR A 70 4.50 10.29 -10.46
N LYS A 71 3.72 10.03 -11.52
CA LYS A 71 2.81 10.99 -12.19
C LYS A 71 1.62 10.26 -12.80
N ALA A 72 0.50 10.96 -12.95
CA ALA A 72 -0.76 10.53 -13.59
C ALA A 72 -1.45 9.27 -13.03
N ALA A 73 -0.75 8.42 -12.28
CA ALA A 73 -1.24 7.15 -11.72
C ALA A 73 -1.93 6.23 -12.75
N ASP A 74 -1.50 6.32 -14.02
CA ASP A 74 -2.16 5.61 -15.12
C ASP A 74 -2.18 4.09 -14.87
N GLY A 75 -3.38 3.52 -14.88
CA GLY A 75 -3.61 2.10 -14.69
C GLY A 75 -3.52 1.60 -13.25
N TRP A 76 -3.28 2.49 -12.27
CA TRP A 76 -3.37 2.19 -10.83
C TRP A 76 -4.77 2.53 -10.33
N ASP A 77 -5.40 1.58 -9.63
CA ASP A 77 -6.70 1.81 -8.99
C ASP A 77 -6.54 2.55 -7.65
N GLU A 78 -5.53 2.19 -6.85
CA GLU A 78 -5.28 2.74 -5.50
C GLU A 78 -3.81 3.16 -5.28
N PRO A 79 -3.28 4.10 -6.10
CA PRO A 79 -1.86 4.48 -6.08
C PRO A 79 -1.40 5.00 -4.70
N ILE A 80 -2.23 5.77 -4.00
CA ILE A 80 -1.85 6.33 -2.69
C ILE A 80 -1.82 5.24 -1.61
N ARG A 81 -2.70 4.23 -1.69
CA ARG A 81 -2.66 3.07 -0.79
C ARG A 81 -1.37 2.29 -0.99
N ALA A 82 -0.88 2.18 -2.22
CA ALA A 82 0.40 1.53 -2.51
C ALA A 82 1.57 2.20 -1.77
N TYR A 83 1.61 3.54 -1.79
CA TYR A 83 2.60 4.32 -1.03
C TYR A 83 2.49 4.13 0.48
N VAL A 84 1.27 4.12 1.03
CA VAL A 84 1.02 3.87 2.46
C VAL A 84 1.59 2.51 2.89
N VAL A 85 1.27 1.45 2.15
CA VAL A 85 1.74 0.10 2.47
C VAL A 85 3.27 0.01 2.37
N CYS A 86 3.84 0.49 1.28
CA CYS A 86 5.29 0.44 1.08
C CYS A 86 6.04 1.20 2.20
N THR A 87 5.54 2.38 2.58
CA THR A 87 6.10 3.17 3.70
C THR A 87 6.05 2.39 5.02
N ARG A 88 4.92 1.78 5.35
CA ARG A 88 4.77 1.00 6.59
C ARG A 88 5.71 -0.19 6.64
N VAL A 89 5.81 -0.96 5.56
CA VAL A 89 6.69 -2.13 5.48
C VAL A 89 8.15 -1.70 5.64
N LEU A 90 8.58 -0.66 4.93
CA LEU A 90 9.95 -0.14 5.04
C LEU A 90 10.26 0.37 6.45
N ARG A 91 9.32 1.08 7.10
CA ARG A 91 9.50 1.53 8.50
C ARG A 91 9.57 0.37 9.49
N GLY A 92 8.74 -0.65 9.32
CA GLY A 92 8.80 -1.88 10.12
C GLY A 92 10.15 -2.58 9.99
N ALA A 93 10.75 -2.54 8.81
CA ALA A 93 12.10 -3.03 8.55
C ALA A 93 13.23 -2.07 8.94
N HIS A 94 12.93 -0.88 9.49
CA HIS A 94 13.89 0.20 9.74
C HIS A 94 14.71 0.62 8.50
N ASP A 95 14.13 0.49 7.31
CA ASP A 95 14.76 0.85 6.04
C ASP A 95 14.63 2.38 5.80
N PRO A 96 15.74 3.11 5.63
CA PRO A 96 15.71 4.56 5.39
C PRO A 96 15.01 4.96 4.09
N ALA A 97 14.83 4.04 3.14
CA ALA A 97 14.08 4.28 1.91
C ALA A 97 12.60 4.61 2.20
N ALA A 98 12.08 4.26 3.38
CA ALA A 98 10.72 4.60 3.80
C ALA A 98 10.36 6.07 3.56
N GLU A 99 11.30 6.99 3.83
CA GLU A 99 11.02 8.42 3.77
C GLU A 99 11.08 8.99 2.37
N ILE A 100 11.89 8.37 1.52
CA ILE A 100 11.88 8.66 0.09
C ILE A 100 10.53 8.26 -0.50
N ILE A 101 10.04 7.06 -0.15
CA ILE A 101 8.75 6.55 -0.61
C ILE A 101 7.59 7.39 -0.08
N LEU A 102 7.60 7.76 1.21
CA LEU A 102 6.59 8.65 1.78
C LEU A 102 6.55 9.99 1.04
N HIS A 103 7.71 10.60 0.80
CA HIS A 103 7.78 11.88 0.12
C HIS A 103 7.23 11.80 -1.31
N GLN A 104 7.58 10.75 -2.06
CA GLN A 104 7.04 10.52 -3.40
C GLN A 104 5.51 10.35 -3.40
N GLY A 105 4.97 9.61 -2.43
CA GLY A 105 3.52 9.44 -2.28
C GLY A 105 2.80 10.77 -2.00
N LEU A 106 3.38 11.62 -1.15
CA LEU A 106 2.82 12.93 -0.85
C LEU A 106 2.85 13.86 -2.08
N GLN A 107 3.94 13.83 -2.85
CA GLN A 107 4.03 14.58 -4.11
C GLN A 107 2.98 14.11 -5.12
N LEU A 108 2.73 12.80 -5.22
CA LEU A 108 1.67 12.29 -6.09
C LEU A 108 0.29 12.74 -5.59
N LEU A 109 0.03 12.65 -4.28
CA LEU A 109 -1.25 13.08 -3.70
C LEU A 109 -1.51 14.56 -3.97
N GLU A 110 -0.51 15.42 -3.77
CA GLU A 110 -0.59 16.86 -4.07
C GLU A 110 -0.78 17.12 -5.56
N TYR A 111 -0.09 16.39 -6.43
CA TYR A 111 -0.29 16.48 -7.88
C TYR A 111 -1.72 16.13 -8.30
N LEU A 112 -2.26 15.02 -7.78
CA LEU A 112 -3.62 14.58 -8.08
C LEU A 112 -4.65 15.61 -7.56
N ALA A 113 -4.46 16.10 -6.34
CA ALA A 113 -5.30 17.13 -5.73
C ALA A 113 -5.26 18.46 -6.52
N GLY A 114 -4.11 18.80 -7.11
CA GLY A 114 -3.93 19.99 -7.95
C GLY A 114 -4.79 20.01 -9.21
N ASN A 115 -5.27 18.85 -9.67
CA ASN A 115 -6.21 18.76 -10.80
C ASN A 115 -7.66 19.12 -10.39
N ILE A 116 -7.92 19.33 -9.10
CA ILE A 116 -9.24 19.70 -8.57
C ILE A 116 -9.26 21.21 -8.34
N ALA A 117 -9.99 21.92 -9.20
CA ALA A 117 -10.08 23.39 -9.17
C ALA A 117 -10.87 23.91 -7.96
N ASP A 118 -11.94 23.20 -7.56
CA ASP A 118 -12.76 23.56 -6.40
C ASP A 118 -12.02 23.23 -5.10
N GLU A 119 -11.77 24.25 -4.28
CA GLU A 119 -11.05 24.11 -3.02
C GLU A 119 -11.70 23.12 -2.05
N LYS A 120 -13.03 23.14 -1.94
CA LYS A 120 -13.75 22.26 -1.00
C LYS A 120 -13.64 20.80 -1.44
N LEU A 121 -13.78 20.53 -2.74
CA LEU A 121 -13.57 19.19 -3.28
C LEU A 121 -12.11 18.74 -3.14
N ARG A 122 -11.16 19.64 -3.33
CA ARG A 122 -9.74 19.36 -3.12
C ARG A 122 -9.44 18.96 -1.68
N GLN A 123 -9.95 19.72 -0.70
CA GLN A 123 -9.81 19.37 0.72
C GLN A 123 -10.49 18.04 1.04
N SER A 124 -11.68 17.79 0.49
CA SER A 124 -12.34 16.49 0.65
C SER A 124 -11.51 15.34 0.07
N PHE A 125 -10.89 15.53 -1.10
CA PHE A 125 -10.04 14.50 -1.71
C PHE A 125 -8.82 14.18 -0.84
N LEU A 126 -8.18 15.17 -0.24
CA LEU A 126 -7.00 14.99 0.60
C LEU A 126 -7.28 14.24 1.91
N HIS A 127 -8.50 14.32 2.45
CA HIS A 127 -8.80 13.85 3.81
C HIS A 127 -9.93 12.81 3.92
N ALA A 128 -10.84 12.74 2.94
CA ALA A 128 -11.98 11.83 3.03
C ALA A 128 -11.65 10.39 2.63
N VAL A 129 -10.59 10.18 1.84
CA VAL A 129 -10.12 8.85 1.47
C VAL A 129 -9.12 8.37 2.52
N PRO A 130 -9.36 7.23 3.20
CA PRO A 130 -8.52 6.79 4.32
C PRO A 130 -7.03 6.75 3.98
N ALA A 131 -6.65 6.24 2.80
CA ALA A 131 -5.25 6.17 2.40
C ALA A 131 -4.57 7.54 2.26
N HIS A 132 -5.32 8.59 1.88
CA HIS A 132 -4.77 9.93 1.70
C HIS A 132 -4.49 10.59 3.05
N ASP A 133 -5.46 10.50 3.96
CA ASP A 133 -5.31 10.98 5.33
C ASP A 133 -4.22 10.21 6.09
N GLU A 134 -4.14 8.90 5.87
CA GLU A 134 -3.13 8.06 6.50
C GLU A 134 -1.72 8.43 6.05
N LEU A 135 -1.52 8.75 4.76
CA LEU A 135 -0.22 9.17 4.26
C LEU A 135 0.24 10.49 4.90
N HIS A 136 -0.68 11.43 5.13
CA HIS A 136 -0.40 12.64 5.91
C HIS A 136 -0.06 12.31 7.37
N THR A 137 -0.80 11.41 8.00
CA THR A 137 -0.55 10.96 9.37
C THR A 137 0.84 10.32 9.51
N LEU A 138 1.25 9.50 8.53
CA LEU A 138 2.59 8.89 8.49
C LEU A 138 3.71 9.94 8.45
N ARG A 139 3.50 11.10 7.83
CA ARG A 139 4.45 12.23 7.89
C ARG A 139 4.52 12.84 9.29
N HIS A 140 3.37 13.07 9.92
CA HIS A 140 3.30 13.71 11.23
C HIS A 140 3.87 12.85 12.37
N GLY A 141 3.72 11.53 12.30
CA GLY A 141 4.30 10.59 13.27
C GLY A 141 5.84 10.62 13.32
N GLN A 142 6.51 11.16 12.30
CA GLN A 142 7.96 11.35 12.32
C GLN A 142 8.39 12.64 13.00
N ASN A 143 7.67 13.73 12.75
CA ASN A 143 7.96 15.03 13.34
C ASN A 143 7.79 15.04 14.86
N MET A 144 7.15 14.02 15.43
CA MET A 144 7.02 13.81 16.88
C MET A 144 8.11 12.90 17.48
N ALA A 145 8.86 12.19 16.64
CA ALA A 145 9.89 11.22 17.07
C ALA A 145 11.33 11.74 16.89
N ALA A 146 11.51 12.94 16.34
CA ALA A 146 12.77 13.66 16.19
C ALA A 146 12.87 14.82 17.19
#